data_AF-A0A3N5LZU7-F1
#
_entry.id   AF-A0A3N5LZU7-F1
#
_cell.length_a   1.000
_cell.length_b   1.000
_cell.length_c   1.000
_cell.angle_alpha   90.00
_cell.angle_beta   90.00
_cell.angle_gamma   90.00
#
_symmetry.space_group_name_H-M   'P 1'
#
loop_
_entity.id
_entity.type
_entity.pdbx_description
1 polymer ?
#
loop_
_entity_poly.entity_id
_entity_poly.type
_entity_poly.pdbx_seq_one_letter_code
_entity_poly.pdbx_strand_id
1 'polypeptide(L)'
;MIRSNTMSHFRFSLTFSIIIAIVLCLIPAREARAGLASGMVDSGFIANTNAGGYAGAFLVLDDGKLLVGGNFSQINGIDRSSLAKLNSDGSLDGS
;
A
#
# COMPACT_ATOMS: atom_id res chain seq x y z
N MET A 1 -6.52 -66.00 6.21
CA MET A 1 -6.37 -65.31 4.90
C MET A 1 -6.67 -63.83 5.12
N ILE A 2 -5.74 -62.95 4.71
CA ILE A 2 -5.53 -61.56 5.19
C ILE A 2 -6.34 -60.54 4.34
N ARG A 3 -6.97 -59.52 4.98
CA ARG A 3 -7.09 -58.10 4.54
C ARG A 3 -8.09 -57.33 5.44
N SER A 4 -7.65 -56.34 6.22
CA SER A 4 -7.57 -54.90 5.89
C SER A 4 -8.88 -54.14 6.13
N ASN A 5 -8.95 -53.31 7.19
CA ASN A 5 -9.17 -51.87 7.04
C ASN A 5 -9.22 -51.14 8.40
N THR A 6 -8.12 -50.46 8.71
CA THR A 6 -8.14 -49.17 9.40
C THR A 6 -9.13 -48.22 8.72
N MET A 7 -10.23 -47.84 9.37
CA MET A 7 -11.12 -46.80 8.87
C MET A 7 -11.77 -45.98 10.00
N SER A 8 -10.94 -45.43 10.90
CA SER A 8 -11.35 -44.43 11.90
C SER A 8 -11.18 -42.98 11.42
N HIS A 9 -10.98 -42.72 10.12
CA HIS A 9 -10.61 -41.41 9.60
C HIS A 9 -11.53 -40.83 8.50
N PHE A 10 -12.82 -41.20 8.44
CA PHE A 10 -13.66 -40.79 7.29
C PHE A 10 -15.08 -40.30 7.59
N ARG A 11 -15.31 -39.55 8.67
CA ARG A 11 -16.58 -38.82 8.86
C ARG A 11 -16.44 -37.39 9.43
N PHE A 12 -15.39 -36.68 9.00
CA PHE A 12 -15.26 -35.22 9.18
C PHE A 12 -15.46 -34.49 7.83
N SER A 13 -16.40 -35.02 7.03
CA SER A 13 -16.53 -34.78 5.59
C SER A 13 -17.63 -33.75 5.29
N LEU A 14 -17.28 -32.79 4.43
CA LEU A 14 -18.09 -31.74 3.82
C LEU A 14 -18.75 -30.67 4.72
N THR A 15 -19.43 -31.00 5.81
CA THR A 15 -20.20 -30.01 6.58
C THR A 15 -19.32 -28.96 7.27
N PHE A 16 -18.18 -29.36 7.81
CA PHE A 16 -17.23 -28.42 8.44
C PHE A 16 -16.57 -27.49 7.40
N SER A 17 -16.37 -27.98 6.17
CA SER A 17 -15.81 -27.19 5.06
C SER A 17 -16.83 -26.18 4.51
N ILE A 18 -18.10 -26.55 4.43
CA ILE A 18 -19.17 -25.67 3.94
C ILE A 18 -19.42 -24.54 4.96
N ILE A 19 -19.40 -24.85 6.26
CA ILE A 19 -19.57 -23.83 7.32
C ILE A 19 -18.41 -22.84 7.31
N ILE A 20 -17.16 -23.31 7.18
CA ILE A 20 -15.99 -22.41 7.06
C ILE A 20 -16.08 -21.54 5.80
N ALA A 21 -16.52 -22.08 4.67
CA ALA A 21 -16.70 -21.32 3.44
C ALA A 21 -17.83 -20.26 3.54
N ILE A 22 -18.95 -20.58 4.20
CA ILE A 22 -20.06 -19.65 4.42
C ILE A 22 -19.68 -18.54 5.41
N VAL A 23 -18.99 -18.90 6.49
CA VAL A 23 -18.50 -17.93 7.49
C VAL A 23 -17.44 -17.00 6.88
N LEU A 24 -16.55 -17.51 6.03
CA LEU A 24 -15.61 -16.69 5.27
C LEU A 24 -16.28 -15.82 4.19
N CYS A 25 -17.49 -16.17 3.73
CA CYS A 25 -18.25 -15.42 2.72
C CYS A 25 -19.18 -14.35 3.33
N LEU A 26 -19.60 -14.52 4.60
CA LEU A 26 -20.47 -13.57 5.33
C LEU A 26 -19.70 -12.51 6.11
N ILE A 27 -18.40 -12.71 6.33
CA ILE A 27 -17.52 -11.60 6.68
C ILE A 27 -17.41 -10.77 5.40
N PRO A 28 -17.90 -9.51 5.33
CA PRO A 28 -17.55 -8.66 4.20
C PRO A 28 -16.04 -8.71 4.15
N ALA A 29 -15.48 -9.17 3.03
CA ALA A 29 -14.04 -9.15 2.81
C ALA A 29 -13.63 -7.71 3.08
N ARG A 30 -13.19 -7.42 4.32
CA ARG A 30 -12.66 -6.12 4.71
C ARG A 30 -11.64 -5.90 3.62
N GLU A 31 -11.91 -4.95 2.75
CA GLU A 31 -11.13 -4.79 1.54
C GLU A 31 -9.71 -4.66 2.05
N ALA A 32 -8.92 -5.71 1.87
CA ALA A 32 -7.50 -5.64 2.06
C ALA A 32 -7.12 -4.74 0.92
N ARG A 33 -7.19 -3.44 1.22
CA ARG A 33 -7.02 -2.31 0.32
C ARG A 33 -5.81 -2.69 -0.48
N ALA A 34 -6.07 -3.13 -1.72
CA ALA A 34 -5.06 -3.76 -2.54
C ALA A 34 -3.89 -2.79 -2.52
N GLY A 35 -2.83 -3.19 -1.83
CA GLY A 35 -1.64 -2.35 -1.66
C GLY A 35 -1.28 -1.89 -3.05
N LEU A 36 -1.13 -0.57 -3.21
CA LEU A 36 -0.89 0.12 -4.48
C LEU A 36 -0.18 -0.84 -5.43
N ALA A 37 -0.93 -1.47 -6.33
CA ALA A 37 -0.34 -2.41 -7.27
C ALA A 37 0.72 -1.60 -8.01
N SER A 38 1.99 -2.03 -7.93
CA SER A 38 3.13 -1.33 -8.52
C SER A 38 2.86 -1.04 -9.99
N GLY A 39 2.37 0.17 -10.29
CA GLY A 39 1.74 0.52 -11.57
C GLY A 39 0.54 1.48 -11.47
N MET A 40 -0.13 1.58 -10.31
CA MET A 40 -1.13 2.63 -10.09
C MET A 40 -0.48 3.93 -9.61
N VAL A 41 -0.91 5.06 -10.17
CA VAL A 41 -0.53 6.39 -9.69
C VAL A 41 -1.01 6.53 -8.24
N ASP A 42 -0.11 6.91 -7.34
CA ASP A 42 -0.47 7.25 -5.97
C ASP A 42 -1.19 8.60 -5.94
N SER A 43 -2.52 8.55 -5.95
CA SER A 43 -3.36 9.75 -5.81
C SER A 43 -3.30 10.38 -4.41
N GLY A 44 -2.73 9.67 -3.43
CA GLY A 44 -2.49 10.18 -2.07
C GLY A 44 -1.22 11.00 -1.96
N PHE A 45 -0.36 11.01 -2.97
CA PHE A 45 0.87 11.80 -2.99
C PHE A 45 0.55 13.27 -3.28
N ILE A 46 0.57 14.12 -2.24
CA ILE A 46 0.08 15.51 -2.29
C ILE A 46 1.14 16.57 -2.63
N ALA A 47 2.27 16.21 -3.24
CA ALA A 47 3.35 17.16 -3.54
C ALA A 47 3.00 18.10 -4.70
N ASN A 48 2.75 19.36 -4.40
CA ASN A 48 2.40 20.39 -5.37
C ASN A 48 3.49 21.45 -5.47
N THR A 49 4.20 21.51 -6.61
CA THR A 49 5.10 22.62 -6.96
C THR A 49 4.31 23.75 -7.61
N ASN A 50 4.57 25.01 -7.24
CA ASN A 50 3.82 26.14 -7.78
C ASN A 50 4.04 26.33 -9.31
N ALA A 51 3.03 26.87 -9.98
CA ALA A 51 2.84 27.01 -11.42
C ALA A 51 3.99 27.74 -12.13
N GLY A 52 4.95 26.95 -12.63
CA GLY A 52 6.12 27.43 -13.37
C GLY A 52 7.39 26.69 -12.97
N GLY A 53 7.38 26.08 -11.79
CA GLY A 53 8.46 25.24 -11.35
C GLY A 53 8.33 23.77 -11.74
N TYR A 54 9.46 23.10 -11.96
CA TYR A 54 9.52 21.65 -12.18
C TYR A 54 10.38 20.99 -11.12
N ALA A 55 9.98 19.81 -10.68
CA ALA A 55 10.84 18.88 -9.95
C ALA A 55 11.60 18.02 -10.96
N GLY A 56 12.93 18.09 -10.94
CA GLY A 56 13.81 17.38 -11.89
C GLY A 56 14.62 16.25 -11.26
N ALA A 57 14.69 16.19 -9.93
CA ALA A 57 15.43 15.19 -9.20
C ALA A 57 14.59 14.64 -8.04
N PHE A 58 14.59 13.31 -7.90
CA PHE A 58 13.88 12.60 -6.84
C PHE A 58 14.84 11.57 -6.23
N LEU A 59 14.93 11.55 -4.90
CA LEU A 59 15.71 10.57 -4.16
C LEU A 59 14.83 10.00 -3.04
N VAL A 60 14.64 8.69 -3.02
CA VAL A 60 13.99 8.01 -1.88
C VAL A 60 15.07 7.76 -0.82
N LEU A 61 14.80 8.15 0.43
CA LEU A 61 15.66 7.91 1.57
C LEU A 61 15.29 6.58 2.24
N ASP A 62 16.22 6.02 3.02
CA ASP A 62 16.04 4.74 3.74
C ASP A 62 14.89 4.76 4.77
N ASP A 63 14.46 5.94 5.21
CA ASP A 63 13.33 6.15 6.13
C ASP A 63 11.97 6.27 5.40
N GLY A 64 11.94 6.09 4.08
CA GLY A 64 10.74 6.22 3.26
C GLY A 64 10.38 7.66 2.91
N LYS A 65 11.22 8.65 3.27
CA LYS A 65 11.06 10.03 2.83
C LYS A 65 11.54 10.22 1.40
N LEU A 66 11.14 11.32 0.79
CA LEU A 66 11.50 11.71 -0.56
C LEU A 66 12.23 13.05 -0.54
N LEU A 67 13.44 13.11 -1.08
CA LEU A 67 14.09 14.36 -1.44
C LEU A 67 13.64 14.75 -2.85
N VAL A 68 13.13 15.97 -2.99
CA VAL A 68 12.72 16.56 -4.26
C VAL A 68 13.59 17.76 -4.55
N GLY A 69 14.29 17.71 -5.69
CA GLY A 69 15.10 18.80 -6.22
C GLY A 69 14.54 19.30 -7.54
N GLY A 70 14.61 20.61 -7.78
CA GLY A 70 14.07 21.20 -8.99
C GLY A 70 14.21 22.70 -9.07
N ASN A 71 13.53 23.30 -10.04
CA ASN A 71 13.31 24.74 -10.07
C ASN A 71 11.90 24.99 -9.56
N PHE A 72 11.70 25.17 -8.26
CA PHE A 72 10.41 25.58 -7.68
C PHE A 72 10.68 26.57 -6.56
N SER A 73 9.75 27.50 -6.33
CA SER A 73 9.82 28.50 -5.26
C SER A 73 8.94 28.14 -4.05
N GLN A 74 7.95 27.27 -4.28
CA GLN A 74 7.01 26.80 -3.26
C GLN A 74 6.68 25.33 -3.47
N ILE A 75 6.47 24.64 -2.36
CA ILE A 75 5.96 23.27 -2.31
C ILE A 75 4.83 23.18 -1.27
N ASN A 76 3.68 22.63 -1.66
CA ASN A 76 2.46 22.57 -0.84
C ASN A 76 2.04 23.94 -0.25
N GLY A 77 2.28 25.03 -1.00
CA GLY A 77 1.98 26.40 -0.57
C GLY A 77 2.96 27.01 0.43
N ILE A 78 4.06 26.30 0.77
CA ILE A 78 5.11 26.78 1.66
C ILE A 78 6.32 27.22 0.83
N ASP A 79 6.85 28.40 1.12
CA ASP A 79 8.08 28.92 0.49
C ASP A 79 9.26 28.00 0.81
N ARG A 80 9.65 27.21 -0.18
CA ARG A 80 10.85 26.38 -0.16
C ARG A 80 11.37 26.31 -1.58
N SER A 81 12.58 26.80 -1.75
CA SER A 81 13.21 26.95 -3.06
C SER A 81 14.14 25.78 -3.36
N SER A 82 13.99 25.22 -4.54
CA SER A 82 14.93 24.29 -5.20
C SER A 82 15.16 22.92 -4.55
N LEU A 83 14.94 22.78 -3.24
CA LEU A 83 15.13 21.54 -2.50
C LEU A 83 14.08 21.41 -1.39
N ALA A 84 13.38 20.28 -1.36
CA ALA A 84 12.39 19.96 -0.34
C ALA A 84 12.49 18.49 0.05
N LYS A 85 12.35 18.23 1.35
CA LYS A 85 12.22 16.89 1.90
C LYS A 85 10.74 16.65 2.15
N LEU A 86 10.19 15.59 1.58
CA LEU A 86 8.80 15.18 1.72
C LEU A 86 8.74 13.88 2.50
N ASN A 87 7.64 13.66 3.21
CA ASN A 87 7.32 12.36 3.78
C ASN A 87 6.80 11.41 2.69
N SER A 88 6.62 10.14 3.04
CA SER A 88 6.12 9.09 2.13
C SER A 88 4.74 9.40 1.53
N ASP A 89 3.96 10.27 2.18
CA ASP A 89 2.64 10.74 1.74
C ASP A 89 2.70 12.00 0.85
N GLY A 90 3.90 12.54 0.60
CA GLY A 90 4.07 13.79 -0.16
C GLY A 90 3.83 15.07 0.66
N SER A 91 3.60 14.96 1.98
CA SER A 91 3.58 16.11 2.87
C SER A 91 4.99 16.68 3.09
N LEU A 92 5.07 17.99 3.33
CA LEU A 92 6.36 18.66 3.49
C LEU A 92 6.95 18.38 4.87
N ASP A 93 8.18 17.86 4.90
CA ASP A 93 8.89 17.64 6.16
C ASP A 93 9.38 18.99 6.73
N GLY A 94 9.00 19.26 7.98
CA GLY A 94 9.27 20.52 8.67
C GLY A 94 10.61 20.56 9.43
N SER A 95 11.44 19.51 9.34
CA SER A 95 12.67 19.38 10.12
C SER A 95 13.93 19.83 9.38
#